data_AF-A0A1B6JQ64-F1
#
_entry.id   AF-A0A1B6JQ64-F1
#
_cell.length_a   1.000
_cell.length_b   1.000
_cell.length_c   1.000
_cell.angle_alpha   90.00
_cell.angle_beta   90.00
_cell.angle_gamma   90.00
#
_symmetry.space_group_name_H-M   'P 1'
#
loop_
_entity.id
_entity.type
_entity.pdbx_description
1 polymer ?
#
loop_
_entity_poly.entity_id
_entity_poly.type
_entity_poly.pdbx_seq_one_letter_code
_entity_poly.pdbx_strand_id
1 'polypeptide(L)'
;YRPRSVEPCNSTPCPPTWVTGDWSGCSMSCGEGVQTRNVTCRISRYEKPGSVTCNEETQPATTQPCNTGIACPDDSEPIPDIDEALPLLHPYPPFRPTAEKLVGEQMSPSSEPNFIAGAWGPCSVTCGEGTRIRKVTCKIYLDFSRTYATLPDQKCQGPKPAETESCSEQPCSFSNRVDTVRDGYSDISLADIYSSNRRERYDTNIRVAPGSSGKTYSWKEQGFTHCSASCLGGVQESVILCIQNE
;
A
#
# COMPACT_ATOMS: atom_id res chain seq x y z
N TYR A 1 -15.13 -20.15 -32.00
CA TYR A 1 -13.74 -19.98 -31.54
C TYR A 1 -13.56 -18.53 -31.12
N ARG A 2 -13.24 -18.27 -29.85
CA ARG A 2 -12.93 -16.90 -29.37
C ARG A 2 -11.42 -16.67 -29.59
N PRO A 3 -11.02 -15.62 -30.34
CA PRO A 3 -9.61 -15.27 -30.53
C PRO A 3 -8.86 -15.06 -29.21
N ARG A 4 -7.53 -15.21 -29.23
CA ARG A 4 -6.67 -14.95 -28.06
C ARG A 4 -6.83 -13.50 -27.63
N SER A 5 -6.93 -13.27 -26.33
CA SER A 5 -7.34 -11.97 -25.80
C SER A 5 -6.21 -11.06 -25.33
N VAL A 6 -4.94 -11.47 -25.39
CA VAL A 6 -3.80 -10.73 -24.80
C VAL A 6 -2.57 -10.79 -25.70
N GLU A 7 -1.97 -9.63 -25.98
CA GLU A 7 -0.76 -9.47 -26.79
C GLU A 7 0.27 -8.54 -26.12
N PRO A 8 1.57 -8.75 -26.32
CA PRO A 8 2.61 -7.85 -25.82
C PRO A 8 2.64 -6.53 -26.61
N CYS A 9 2.89 -5.43 -25.91
CA CYS A 9 2.97 -4.09 -26.48
C CYS A 9 4.11 -3.28 -25.85
N ASN A 10 4.52 -2.19 -26.50
CA ASN A 10 5.49 -1.21 -25.99
C ASN A 10 6.83 -1.78 -25.50
N SER A 11 7.53 -2.52 -26.37
CA SER A 11 8.85 -3.12 -26.07
C SER A 11 10.02 -2.12 -26.08
N THR A 12 9.76 -0.82 -26.29
CA THR A 12 10.79 0.21 -26.32
C THR A 12 11.29 0.56 -24.90
N PRO A 13 12.58 0.84 -24.71
CA PRO A 13 13.10 1.27 -23.41
C PRO A 13 12.45 2.57 -22.95
N CYS A 14 12.28 2.71 -21.63
CA CYS A 14 11.74 3.94 -21.06
C CYS A 14 12.76 5.09 -21.15
N PRO A 15 12.30 6.32 -21.37
CA PRO A 15 13.18 7.47 -21.29
C PRO A 15 13.77 7.64 -19.87
N PRO A 16 14.97 8.25 -19.76
CA PRO A 16 15.57 8.59 -18.48
C PRO A 16 14.69 9.58 -17.71
N THR A 17 14.60 9.38 -16.39
CA THR A 17 13.81 10.26 -15.51
C THR A 17 14.65 10.70 -14.31
N TRP A 18 14.38 11.92 -13.85
CA TRP A 18 14.96 12.46 -12.63
C TRP A 18 14.33 11.80 -11.42
N VAL A 19 15.16 11.31 -10.51
CA VAL A 19 14.76 10.73 -9.24
C VAL A 19 15.37 11.56 -8.12
N THR A 20 14.52 12.10 -7.25
CA THR A 20 14.93 12.90 -6.09
C THR A 20 14.85 12.06 -4.82
N GLY A 21 15.88 12.15 -3.97
CA GLY A 21 15.82 11.68 -2.59
C GLY A 21 15.17 12.70 -1.65
N ASP A 22 15.12 12.33 -0.37
CA ASP A 22 14.63 13.21 0.69
C ASP A 22 15.58 14.41 0.91
N TRP A 23 15.01 15.49 1.44
CA TRP A 23 15.80 16.64 1.88
C TRP A 23 16.60 16.30 3.15
N SER A 24 17.83 16.80 3.22
CA SER A 24 18.67 16.76 4.41
C SER A 24 18.05 17.59 5.54
N GLY A 25 18.61 17.47 6.74
CA GLY A 25 18.37 18.46 7.78
C GLY A 25 18.76 19.87 7.30
N CYS A 26 18.16 20.89 7.95
CA CYS A 26 18.52 22.28 7.71
C CYS A 26 19.97 22.53 8.14
N SER A 27 20.72 23.32 7.38
CA SER A 27 22.13 23.63 7.66
C SER A 27 22.33 24.36 8.99
N MET A 28 21.30 25.05 9.46
CA MET A 28 21.28 25.77 10.73
C MET A 28 20.34 25.07 11.71
N SER A 29 20.64 25.17 13.01
CA SER A 29 19.75 24.75 14.10
C SER A 29 18.80 25.87 14.55
N CYS A 30 19.04 27.11 14.11
CA CYS A 30 18.23 28.29 14.37
C CYS A 30 18.13 29.16 13.11
N GLY A 31 17.07 29.94 12.99
CA GLY A 31 16.82 30.87 11.90
C GLY A 31 16.56 30.20 10.57
N GLU A 32 16.92 30.93 9.52
CA GLU A 32 16.92 30.48 8.13
C GLU A 32 18.22 29.75 7.80
N GLY A 33 18.09 28.65 7.07
CA GLY A 33 19.21 27.86 6.59
C GLY A 33 18.91 27.28 5.22
N VAL A 34 19.71 26.30 4.85
CA VAL A 34 19.62 25.63 3.56
C VAL A 34 19.60 24.12 3.76
N GLN A 35 18.73 23.43 3.04
CA GLN A 35 18.70 21.97 2.99
C GLN A 35 19.03 21.49 1.58
N THR A 36 19.64 20.30 1.50
CA THR A 36 20.12 19.71 0.25
C THR A 36 19.48 18.35 0.03
N ARG A 37 19.29 17.92 -1.22
CA ARG A 37 18.81 16.58 -1.53
C ARG A 37 19.63 15.97 -2.65
N ASN A 38 19.61 14.64 -2.70
CA ASN A 38 20.21 13.91 -3.81
C ASN A 38 19.26 13.92 -5.02
N VAL A 39 19.79 14.26 -6.20
CA VAL A 39 19.07 14.23 -7.48
C VAL A 39 19.88 13.37 -8.44
N THR A 40 19.31 12.25 -8.87
CA THR A 40 19.97 11.30 -9.77
C THR A 40 19.15 11.07 -11.02
N CYS A 41 19.82 10.94 -12.16
CA CYS A 41 19.19 10.53 -13.40
C CYS A 41 19.19 9.00 -13.48
N ARG A 42 18.04 8.38 -13.74
CA ARG A 42 17.90 6.93 -13.79
C ARG A 42 17.00 6.48 -14.95
N ILE A 43 17.40 5.39 -15.60
CA ILE A 43 16.55 4.59 -16.51
C ILE A 43 16.07 3.34 -15.76
N SER A 44 14.82 2.94 -15.99
CA SER A 44 14.30 1.68 -15.48
C SER A 44 15.00 0.50 -16.15
N ARG A 45 15.86 -0.17 -15.38
CA ARG A 45 16.58 -1.45 -15.57
C ARG A 45 17.16 -1.76 -16.96
N TYR A 46 18.48 -2.01 -16.93
CA TYR A 46 19.40 -2.45 -18.00
C TYR A 46 19.93 -1.35 -18.91
N GLU A 47 20.79 -0.48 -18.38
CA GLU A 47 21.96 -0.05 -19.14
C GLU A 47 23.08 0.44 -18.21
N LYS A 48 24.32 0.34 -18.70
CA LYS A 48 25.55 0.52 -17.93
C LYS A 48 25.60 1.90 -17.26
N PRO A 49 26.20 2.02 -16.07
CA PRO A 49 26.44 3.31 -15.42
C PRO A 49 27.35 4.16 -16.34
N GLY A 50 26.82 5.27 -16.87
CA GLY A 50 27.61 6.25 -17.64
C GLY A 50 27.00 6.79 -18.94
N SER A 51 25.87 6.23 -19.43
CA SER A 51 25.22 6.70 -20.68
C SER A 51 23.73 7.01 -20.47
N VAL A 52 23.39 7.61 -19.31
CA VAL A 52 22.02 8.00 -19.00
C VAL A 52 21.98 9.51 -18.85
N THR A 53 21.44 10.20 -19.87
CA THR A 53 21.37 11.66 -19.90
C THR A 53 19.91 12.09 -19.73
N CYS A 54 19.59 12.70 -18.59
CA CYS A 54 18.31 13.38 -18.40
C CYS A 54 18.40 14.80 -18.98
N ASN A 55 17.25 15.43 -19.24
CA ASN A 55 17.25 16.84 -19.64
C ASN A 55 17.64 17.73 -18.44
N GLU A 56 18.74 18.47 -18.56
CA GLU A 56 19.24 19.40 -17.53
C GLU A 56 18.25 20.53 -17.24
N GLU A 57 17.45 20.98 -18.21
CA GLU A 57 16.45 22.02 -17.99
C GLU A 57 15.31 21.58 -17.06
N THR A 58 15.09 20.27 -16.95
CA THR A 58 14.07 19.70 -16.05
C THR A 58 14.66 19.18 -14.76
N GLN A 59 15.95 19.45 -14.49
CA GLN A 59 16.62 19.00 -13.27
C GLN A 59 15.95 19.61 -12.04
N PRO A 60 15.46 18.78 -11.10
CA PRO A 60 14.93 19.28 -9.84
C PRO A 60 16.00 19.98 -9.02
N ALA A 61 15.63 21.04 -8.29
CA ALA A 61 16.56 21.77 -7.43
C ALA A 61 17.24 20.83 -6.41
N THR A 62 18.56 20.91 -6.30
CA THR A 62 19.37 20.16 -5.32
C THR A 62 19.43 20.82 -3.95
N THR A 63 19.05 22.10 -3.89
CA THR A 63 19.17 22.96 -2.72
C THR A 63 17.92 23.82 -2.58
N GLN A 64 17.42 23.98 -1.36
CA GLN A 64 16.30 24.90 -1.08
C GLN A 64 16.45 25.56 0.30
N PRO A 65 15.86 26.76 0.51
CA PRO A 65 15.82 27.38 1.82
C PRO A 65 14.99 26.54 2.81
N CYS A 66 15.35 26.60 4.09
CA CYS A 66 14.60 26.04 5.20
C CYS A 66 14.54 27.05 6.34
N ASN A 67 13.47 27.00 7.13
CA ASN A 67 13.33 27.78 8.35
C ASN A 67 13.11 26.81 9.51
N THR A 68 13.94 26.93 10.53
CA THR A 68 13.89 26.07 11.73
C THR A 68 12.83 26.51 12.73
N GLY A 69 12.31 27.74 12.60
CA GLY A 69 11.36 28.34 13.55
C GLY A 69 11.98 28.69 14.92
N ILE A 70 13.30 28.49 15.09
CA ILE A 70 14.03 28.76 16.32
C ILE A 70 14.78 30.09 16.12
N ALA A 71 14.61 31.07 17.00
CA ALA A 71 15.40 32.31 16.91
C ALA A 71 16.87 32.03 17.26
N CYS A 72 17.81 32.56 16.47
CA CYS A 72 19.22 32.45 16.81
C CYS A 72 19.53 33.36 18.01
N PRO A 73 20.33 32.89 18.98
CA PRO A 73 20.86 33.75 20.04
C PRO A 73 21.62 34.91 19.39
N ASP A 74 21.33 36.12 19.82
CA ASP A 74 22.06 37.31 19.38
C ASP A 74 23.40 37.33 20.14
N ASP A 75 24.52 37.44 19.43
CA ASP A 75 25.88 37.51 20.01
C ASP A 75 26.10 38.79 20.85
N SER A 76 25.06 39.60 21.04
CA SER A 76 25.06 40.83 21.82
C SER A 76 24.68 40.65 23.29
N GLU A 77 24.28 39.45 23.75
CA GLU A 77 24.05 39.21 25.18
C GLU A 77 25.37 38.94 25.92
N PRO A 78 25.73 39.77 26.93
CA PRO A 78 26.85 39.45 27.82
C PRO A 78 26.55 38.12 28.51
N ILE A 79 27.54 37.23 28.53
CA ILE A 79 27.55 36.08 29.44
C ILE A 79 27.20 36.65 30.83
N PRO A 80 26.10 36.23 31.49
CA PRO A 80 25.82 36.71 32.84
C PRO A 80 27.02 36.32 33.70
N ASP A 81 27.61 37.34 34.34
CA ASP A 81 28.80 37.22 35.18
C ASP A 81 28.65 36.02 36.13
N ILE A 82 29.70 35.19 36.17
CA ILE A 82 29.82 33.98 36.98
C ILE A 82 30.05 34.38 38.46
N ASP A 83 29.18 35.20 39.04
CA ASP A 83 29.24 35.58 40.46
C ASP A 83 27.91 35.44 41.22
N GLU A 84 26.86 34.95 40.56
CA GLU A 84 25.67 34.42 41.24
C GLU A 84 25.48 32.94 40.94
N ALA A 85 26.49 32.17 41.33
CA ALA A 85 26.28 30.78 41.71
C ALA A 85 25.37 30.76 42.95
N LEU A 86 24.05 30.78 42.71
CA LEU A 86 23.08 30.26 43.66
C LEU A 86 23.59 28.88 44.10
N PRO A 87 23.91 28.66 45.38
CA PRO A 87 24.41 27.37 45.81
C PRO A 87 23.26 26.38 45.63
N LEU A 88 23.40 25.47 44.67
CA LEU A 88 22.60 24.24 44.61
C LEU A 88 22.99 23.32 45.77
N LEU A 89 22.75 23.77 47.00
CA LEU A 89 22.63 22.91 48.16
C LEU A 89 21.20 22.38 48.17
N HIS A 90 20.90 21.51 47.21
CA HIS A 90 19.92 20.47 47.46
C HIS A 90 20.65 19.33 48.17
N PRO A 91 20.36 19.07 49.46
CA PRO A 91 20.83 17.86 50.09
C PRO A 91 20.23 16.70 49.32
N TYR A 92 21.10 15.87 48.75
CA TYR A 92 20.81 14.46 48.59
C TYR A 92 20.24 13.94 49.92
N PRO A 93 19.07 13.29 49.89
CA PRO A 93 19.09 11.92 50.34
C PRO A 93 18.69 10.98 49.21
N PRO A 94 19.20 9.73 49.20
CA PRO A 94 18.74 8.72 48.28
C PRO A 94 17.36 8.26 48.76
N PHE A 95 16.28 8.81 48.21
CA PHE A 95 14.99 8.12 48.28
C PHE A 95 15.09 6.89 47.39
N ARG A 96 15.32 5.73 48.03
CA ARG A 96 15.01 4.43 47.43
C ARG A 96 13.54 4.48 47.02
N PRO A 97 13.16 4.21 45.77
CA PRO A 97 11.78 3.92 45.47
C PRO A 97 11.43 2.61 46.18
N THR A 98 10.66 2.71 47.25
CA THR A 98 9.90 1.56 47.77
C THR A 98 8.97 1.15 46.64
N ALA A 99 9.06 -0.11 46.21
CA ALA A 99 8.14 -0.67 45.24
C ALA A 99 6.73 -0.74 45.84
N GLU A 100 5.97 0.35 45.71
CA GLU A 100 4.52 0.27 45.81
C GLU A 100 4.02 -0.42 44.55
N LYS A 101 3.60 -1.65 44.77
CA LYS A 101 2.95 -2.53 43.83
C LYS A 101 1.67 -1.87 43.29
N LEU A 102 1.80 -1.07 42.23
CA LEU A 102 0.70 -0.78 41.33
C LEU A 102 0.51 -2.00 40.44
N VAL A 103 -0.40 -2.87 40.89
CA VAL A 103 -1.08 -3.84 40.04
C VAL A 103 -1.76 -3.04 38.93
N GLY A 104 -1.17 -3.12 37.75
CA GLY A 104 -1.66 -2.55 36.51
C GLY A 104 -0.64 -2.94 35.46
N GLU A 105 -0.92 -4.03 34.76
CA GLU A 105 -0.07 -4.62 33.72
C GLU A 105 0.06 -3.64 32.55
N GLN A 106 0.90 -2.61 32.72
CA GLN A 106 1.40 -1.79 31.64
C GLN A 106 2.73 -2.41 31.23
N MET A 107 2.66 -3.20 30.17
CA MET A 107 3.81 -3.73 29.43
C MET A 107 4.77 -2.56 29.18
N SER A 108 5.85 -2.50 29.97
CA SER A 108 6.98 -1.61 29.74
C SER A 108 7.43 -1.77 28.29
N PRO A 109 7.61 -0.69 27.51
CA PRO A 109 8.08 -0.81 26.15
C PRO A 109 9.48 -1.43 26.19
N SER A 110 9.57 -2.69 25.79
CA SER A 110 10.85 -3.36 25.63
C SER A 110 11.70 -2.56 24.64
N SER A 111 12.97 -2.35 24.99
CA SER A 111 13.98 -1.79 24.09
C SER A 111 14.41 -2.79 23.01
N GLU A 112 13.91 -4.02 23.04
CA GLU A 112 14.15 -5.03 22.01
C GLU A 112 13.14 -4.92 20.85
N PRO A 113 13.58 -5.12 19.60
CA PRO A 113 12.71 -5.07 18.44
C PRO A 113 11.73 -6.25 18.43
N ASN A 114 10.43 -5.96 18.33
CA ASN A 114 9.37 -6.97 18.30
C ASN A 114 8.38 -6.77 17.14
N PHE A 115 7.73 -7.86 16.74
CA PHE A 115 6.66 -7.79 15.72
C PHE A 115 5.41 -7.17 16.33
N ILE A 116 4.99 -6.03 15.78
CA ILE A 116 3.75 -5.35 16.16
C ILE A 116 2.73 -5.55 15.04
N ALA A 117 1.65 -6.25 15.37
CA ALA A 117 0.50 -6.42 14.49
C ALA A 117 -0.45 -5.23 14.62
N GLY A 118 -0.76 -4.58 13.50
CA GLY A 118 -1.78 -3.53 13.43
C GLY A 118 -3.21 -4.09 13.53
N ALA A 119 -4.18 -3.19 13.48
CA ALA A 119 -5.58 -3.57 13.42
C ALA A 119 -5.91 -4.36 12.14
N TRP A 120 -6.86 -5.28 12.24
CA TRP A 120 -7.41 -5.97 11.08
C TRP A 120 -8.18 -4.99 10.18
N GLY A 121 -8.01 -5.13 8.87
CA GLY A 121 -8.86 -4.48 7.89
C GLY A 121 -10.28 -5.07 7.85
N PRO A 122 -11.17 -4.50 7.02
CA PRO A 122 -12.51 -5.06 6.82
C PRO A 122 -12.44 -6.48 6.25
N CYS A 123 -13.50 -7.26 6.46
CA CYS A 123 -13.63 -8.58 5.85
C CYS A 123 -13.68 -8.44 4.31
N SER A 124 -13.09 -9.38 3.58
CA SER A 124 -13.08 -9.40 2.11
C SER A 124 -14.47 -9.50 1.50
N VAL A 125 -15.45 -9.94 2.30
CA VAL A 125 -16.86 -10.06 1.93
C VAL A 125 -17.71 -9.21 2.87
N THR A 126 -18.86 -8.78 2.40
CA THR A 126 -19.90 -8.12 3.22
C THR A 126 -20.96 -9.09 3.72
N CYS A 127 -20.92 -10.34 3.25
CA CYS A 127 -21.78 -11.43 3.69
C CYS A 127 -21.07 -12.77 3.47
N GLY A 128 -21.35 -13.78 4.32
CA GLY A 128 -20.76 -15.11 4.23
C GLY A 128 -19.31 -15.18 4.76
N GLU A 129 -18.57 -16.19 4.31
CA GLU A 129 -17.19 -16.44 4.73
C GLU A 129 -16.20 -15.64 3.88
N GLY A 130 -15.24 -14.98 4.54
CA GLY A 130 -14.18 -14.22 3.88
C GLY A 130 -12.88 -14.24 4.68
N THR A 131 -11.96 -13.37 4.30
CA THR A 131 -10.69 -13.18 5.01
C THR A 131 -10.42 -11.70 5.24
N ARG A 132 -9.73 -11.38 6.33
CA ARG A 132 -9.28 -10.04 6.68
C ARG A 132 -7.76 -10.00 6.78
N ILE A 133 -7.16 -8.85 6.48
CA ILE A 133 -5.70 -8.67 6.42
C ILE A 133 -5.28 -7.59 7.41
N ARG A 134 -4.16 -7.78 8.11
CA ARG A 134 -3.54 -6.77 8.97
C ARG A 134 -2.07 -6.57 8.62
N LYS A 135 -1.56 -5.36 8.87
CA LYS A 135 -0.14 -5.05 8.67
C LYS A 135 0.67 -5.49 9.90
N VAL A 136 1.68 -6.33 9.71
CA VAL A 136 2.62 -6.74 10.77
C VAL A 136 3.98 -6.13 10.47
N THR A 137 4.51 -5.33 11.39
CA THR A 137 5.80 -4.64 11.21
C THR A 137 6.71 -4.88 12.39
N CYS A 138 7.98 -5.16 12.11
CA CYS A 138 9.03 -5.16 13.12
C CYS A 138 9.30 -3.72 13.57
N LYS A 139 9.14 -3.45 14.87
CA LYS A 139 9.33 -2.10 15.44
C LYS A 139 10.15 -2.17 16.72
N ILE A 140 10.88 -1.09 17.01
CA ILE A 140 11.61 -0.88 18.26
C ILE A 140 11.13 0.42 18.91
N TYR A 141 10.97 0.42 20.23
CA TYR A 141 10.68 1.64 20.98
C TYR A 141 11.99 2.37 21.30
N LEU A 142 12.01 3.67 20.98
CA LEU A 142 13.15 4.54 21.20
C LEU A 142 12.85 5.42 22.42
N ASP A 143 13.42 5.08 23.58
CA ASP A 143 13.17 5.79 24.84
C ASP A 143 13.52 7.28 24.77
N PHE A 144 14.59 7.63 24.06
CA PHE A 144 15.07 9.02 23.94
C PHE A 144 14.05 9.95 23.25
N SER A 145 13.34 9.45 22.25
CA SER A 145 12.33 10.20 21.49
C SER A 145 10.91 9.83 21.88
N ARG A 146 10.72 8.79 22.71
CA ARG A 146 9.42 8.19 23.04
C ARG A 146 8.60 7.82 21.80
N THR A 147 9.27 7.34 20.76
CA THR A 147 8.64 6.97 19.47
C THR A 147 9.04 5.56 19.04
N TYR A 148 8.31 5.00 18.06
CA TYR A 148 8.66 3.72 17.45
C TYR A 148 9.37 3.91 16.11
N ALA A 149 10.48 3.19 15.91
CA ALA A 149 11.14 3.07 14.61
C ALA A 149 10.77 1.73 13.94
N THR A 150 10.59 1.74 12.62
CA THR A 150 10.31 0.52 11.84
C THR A 150 11.63 -0.10 11.38
N LEU A 151 11.76 -1.41 11.56
CA LEU A 151 12.97 -2.18 11.24
C LEU A 151 12.65 -3.28 10.21
N PRO A 152 13.65 -3.83 9.53
CA PRO A 152 13.48 -5.05 8.72
C PRO A 152 13.09 -6.26 9.59
N ASP A 153 12.22 -7.13 9.06
CA ASP A 153 11.68 -8.30 9.77
C ASP A 153 12.75 -9.20 10.42
N GLN A 154 13.95 -9.29 9.81
CA GLN A 154 15.09 -10.08 10.31
C GLN A 154 15.63 -9.60 11.67
N LYS A 155 15.34 -8.36 12.07
CA LYS A 155 15.78 -7.81 13.35
C LYS A 155 14.89 -8.23 14.51
N CYS A 156 13.64 -8.58 14.23
CA CYS A 156 12.74 -9.11 15.24
C CYS A 156 12.94 -10.61 15.38
N GLN A 157 13.08 -11.08 16.62
CA GLN A 157 13.17 -12.50 16.94
C GLN A 157 11.77 -13.04 17.27
N GLY A 158 11.55 -14.32 16.96
CA GLY A 158 10.30 -15.01 17.22
C GLY A 158 9.38 -15.15 15.99
N PRO A 159 8.25 -15.85 16.15
CA PRO A 159 7.34 -16.12 15.05
C PRO A 159 6.62 -14.83 14.63
N LYS A 160 6.64 -14.52 13.32
CA LYS A 160 5.87 -13.41 12.77
C LYS A 160 4.37 -13.72 12.87
N PRO A 161 3.56 -12.85 13.50
CA PRO A 161 2.11 -13.03 13.58
C PRO A 161 1.46 -13.17 12.21
N ALA A 162 0.34 -13.92 12.15
CA ALA A 162 -0.42 -14.09 10.91
C ALA A 162 -0.93 -12.74 10.37
N GLU A 163 -0.72 -12.50 9.07
CA GLU A 163 -1.16 -11.30 8.37
C GLU A 163 -2.58 -11.45 7.78
N THR A 164 -3.08 -12.68 7.67
CA THR A 164 -4.40 -13.01 7.13
C THR A 164 -5.16 -13.90 8.11
N GLU A 165 -6.45 -13.64 8.29
CA GLU A 165 -7.34 -14.42 9.17
C GLU A 165 -8.71 -14.60 8.51
N SER A 166 -9.41 -15.70 8.80
CA SER A 166 -10.80 -15.90 8.36
C SER A 166 -11.77 -15.00 9.13
N CYS A 167 -12.78 -14.50 8.42
CA CYS A 167 -13.88 -13.74 8.99
C CYS A 167 -15.20 -14.32 8.46
N SER A 168 -16.25 -14.20 9.25
CA SER A 168 -17.59 -14.66 8.89
C SER A 168 -18.56 -13.52 9.11
N GLU A 169 -19.07 -12.98 8.02
CA GLU A 169 -20.13 -11.98 8.02
C GLU A 169 -21.50 -12.67 8.02
N GLN A 170 -22.56 -11.86 8.11
CA GLN A 170 -23.93 -12.37 8.03
C GLN A 170 -24.13 -13.23 6.78
N PRO A 171 -24.89 -14.33 6.85
CA PRO A 171 -25.14 -15.19 5.70
C PRO A 171 -25.74 -14.36 4.56
N CYS A 172 -25.20 -14.53 3.36
CA CYS A 172 -25.68 -13.83 2.18
C CYS A 172 -27.16 -14.16 1.95
N SER A 173 -28.03 -13.24 2.36
CA SER A 173 -29.44 -13.31 2.03
C SER A 173 -29.60 -12.78 0.61
N PHE A 174 -29.85 -13.69 -0.33
CA PHE A 174 -30.45 -13.32 -1.61
C PHE A 174 -31.89 -12.87 -1.33
N SER A 175 -32.05 -11.66 -0.78
CA SER A 175 -33.30 -10.94 -0.98
C SER A 175 -33.33 -10.59 -2.45
N ASN A 176 -33.93 -11.50 -3.22
CA ASN A 176 -34.60 -11.17 -4.46
C ASN A 176 -35.42 -9.89 -4.20
N ARG A 177 -34.87 -8.73 -4.57
CA ARG A 177 -35.72 -7.68 -5.13
C ARG A 177 -36.14 -8.16 -6.51
N VAL A 178 -36.97 -9.21 -6.52
CA VAL A 178 -37.90 -9.45 -7.61
C VAL A 178 -38.97 -8.40 -7.36
N ASP A 179 -38.86 -7.28 -8.05
CA ASP A 179 -40.02 -6.45 -8.30
C ASP A 179 -41.06 -7.36 -8.94
N THR A 180 -42.05 -7.73 -8.15
CA THR A 180 -43.17 -8.57 -8.55
C THR A 180 -44.06 -7.74 -9.46
N VAL A 181 -43.68 -7.64 -10.75
CA VAL A 181 -44.70 -7.54 -11.79
C VAL A 181 -45.28 -8.93 -11.94
N ARG A 182 -46.40 -9.10 -11.24
CA ARG A 182 -47.48 -10.04 -11.50
C ARG A 182 -47.52 -10.44 -12.99
N ASP A 183 -47.23 -11.70 -13.28
CA ASP A 183 -48.13 -12.61 -13.98
C ASP A 183 -47.59 -14.04 -13.89
N GLY A 184 -48.49 -14.97 -13.57
CA GLY A 184 -48.16 -16.29 -13.04
C GLY A 184 -47.77 -17.32 -14.09
N TYR A 185 -46.71 -18.07 -13.79
CA TYR A 185 -46.64 -19.54 -13.83
C TYR A 185 -45.28 -19.95 -13.26
N SER A 186 -45.25 -20.49 -12.03
CA SER A 186 -44.05 -21.06 -11.42
C SER A 186 -44.24 -22.56 -11.28
N ASP A 187 -43.35 -23.34 -11.89
CA ASP A 187 -42.76 -24.51 -11.22
C ASP A 187 -41.48 -24.92 -11.97
N ILE A 188 -40.35 -24.37 -11.53
CA ILE A 188 -39.06 -25.06 -11.65
C ILE A 188 -38.64 -25.36 -10.23
N SER A 189 -38.78 -26.64 -9.86
CA SER A 189 -38.51 -27.16 -8.53
C SER A 189 -37.00 -27.12 -8.23
N LEU A 190 -36.68 -26.79 -6.98
CA LEU A 190 -35.36 -26.69 -6.34
C LEU A 190 -34.53 -28.00 -6.30
N ALA A 191 -34.85 -29.00 -7.13
CA ALA A 191 -34.16 -30.28 -7.20
C ALA A 191 -33.11 -30.36 -8.32
N ASP A 192 -33.13 -29.46 -9.32
CA ASP A 192 -32.26 -29.57 -10.50
C ASP A 192 -30.84 -29.01 -10.31
N ILE A 193 -30.55 -28.35 -9.17
CA ILE A 193 -29.24 -27.70 -8.93
C ILE A 193 -28.25 -28.64 -8.22
N TYR A 194 -28.71 -29.70 -7.53
CA TYR A 194 -27.83 -30.56 -6.72
C TYR A 194 -27.25 -31.79 -7.44
N SER A 195 -27.41 -31.90 -8.77
CA SER A 195 -26.77 -32.98 -9.54
C SER A 195 -25.96 -32.46 -10.73
N SER A 196 -24.86 -31.79 -10.46
CA SER A 196 -23.66 -31.97 -11.29
C SER A 196 -22.38 -31.57 -10.55
N ASN A 197 -21.82 -32.56 -9.84
CA ASN A 197 -20.38 -32.70 -9.77
C ASN A 197 -19.82 -32.77 -11.20
N ARG A 198 -19.22 -31.69 -11.72
CA ARG A 198 -18.21 -31.80 -12.78
C ARG A 198 -17.36 -30.53 -12.93
N ARG A 199 -16.11 -30.69 -12.49
CA ARG A 199 -14.85 -30.10 -12.99
C ARG A 199 -14.97 -28.87 -13.90
N GLU A 200 -14.32 -27.81 -13.42
CA GLU A 200 -13.81 -26.68 -14.18
C GLU A 200 -13.45 -27.02 -15.63
N ARG A 201 -14.20 -26.43 -16.54
CA ARG A 201 -13.74 -26.18 -17.90
C ARG A 201 -14.33 -24.83 -18.28
N TYR A 202 -13.43 -23.87 -18.48
CA TYR A 202 -13.67 -22.56 -19.06
C TYR A 202 -14.71 -22.68 -20.18
N ASP A 203 -15.94 -22.24 -19.90
CA ASP A 203 -17.07 -22.41 -20.79
C ASP A 203 -16.89 -21.42 -21.95
N THR A 204 -16.43 -21.94 -23.09
CA THR A 204 -16.22 -21.16 -24.33
C THR A 204 -17.47 -21.16 -25.21
N ASN A 205 -18.61 -21.63 -24.68
CA ASN A 205 -19.85 -21.71 -25.42
C ASN A 205 -20.85 -20.67 -24.90
N ILE A 206 -21.25 -19.78 -25.81
CA ILE A 206 -22.33 -18.84 -25.56
C ILE A 206 -23.63 -19.66 -25.39
N ARG A 207 -24.29 -19.53 -24.24
CA ARG A 207 -25.56 -20.21 -24.00
C ARG A 207 -26.67 -19.38 -24.63
N VAL A 208 -27.24 -19.86 -25.72
CA VAL A 208 -28.42 -19.27 -26.35
C VAL A 208 -29.65 -20.04 -25.87
N ALA A 209 -30.71 -19.33 -25.51
CA ALA A 209 -31.97 -19.94 -25.10
C ALA A 209 -32.52 -20.87 -26.21
N PRO A 210 -33.05 -22.05 -25.88
CA PRO A 210 -33.63 -22.96 -26.87
C PRO A 210 -34.85 -22.30 -27.51
N GLY A 211 -34.75 -21.91 -28.79
CA GLY A 211 -35.85 -21.30 -29.54
C GLY A 211 -35.45 -20.27 -30.61
N SER A 212 -34.21 -19.80 -30.68
CA SER A 212 -33.79 -18.86 -31.73
C SER A 212 -33.27 -19.58 -32.99
N SER A 213 -34.15 -20.26 -33.71
CA SER A 213 -33.81 -20.82 -35.03
C SER A 213 -33.52 -19.67 -36.01
N GLY A 214 -32.25 -19.49 -36.38
CA GLY A 214 -31.84 -18.60 -37.49
C GLY A 214 -30.84 -17.50 -37.14
N LYS A 215 -30.53 -17.27 -35.85
CA LYS A 215 -29.54 -16.25 -35.47
C LYS A 215 -28.17 -16.91 -35.24
N THR A 216 -27.25 -16.72 -36.19
CA THR A 216 -25.85 -17.09 -35.98
C THR A 216 -25.07 -15.88 -35.46
N TYR A 217 -24.02 -16.11 -34.67
CA TYR A 217 -23.21 -15.04 -34.10
C TYR A 217 -21.75 -15.27 -34.45
N SER A 218 -21.00 -14.21 -34.74
CA SER A 218 -19.57 -14.25 -35.00
C SER A 218 -18.81 -13.28 -34.10
N TRP A 219 -17.51 -13.52 -33.95
CA TRP A 219 -16.61 -12.65 -33.21
C TRP A 219 -15.94 -11.70 -34.20
N LYS A 220 -16.00 -10.40 -33.92
CA LYS A 220 -15.33 -9.35 -34.70
C LYS A 220 -14.33 -8.61 -33.82
N GLU A 221 -13.08 -8.57 -34.24
CA GLU A 221 -12.04 -7.77 -33.59
C GLU A 221 -12.23 -6.29 -33.95
N GLN A 222 -12.21 -5.42 -32.93
CA GLN A 222 -12.33 -3.97 -33.08
C GLN A 222 -11.04 -3.22 -32.77
N GLY A 223 -9.99 -3.92 -32.32
CA GLY A 223 -8.70 -3.34 -31.98
C GLY A 223 -8.20 -3.85 -30.64
N PHE A 224 -7.41 -3.03 -29.95
CA PHE A 224 -6.79 -3.36 -28.67
C PHE A 224 -7.10 -2.31 -27.61
N THR A 225 -7.08 -2.72 -26.34
CA THR A 225 -7.10 -1.81 -25.20
C THR A 225 -5.79 -1.04 -25.11
N HIS A 226 -5.75 0.01 -24.29
CA HIS A 226 -4.51 0.70 -23.98
C HIS A 226 -3.50 -0.26 -23.35
N CYS A 227 -2.25 -0.19 -23.79
CA CYS A 227 -1.17 -1.02 -23.26
C CYS A 227 -0.98 -0.76 -21.76
N SER A 228 -0.78 -1.83 -20.99
CA SER A 228 -0.59 -1.76 -19.53
C SER A 228 0.67 -1.00 -19.10
N ALA A 229 1.63 -0.81 -20.01
CA ALA A 229 2.86 -0.07 -19.77
C ALA A 229 3.20 0.76 -21.02
N SER A 230 3.70 1.98 -20.84
CA SER A 230 4.12 2.85 -21.95
C SER A 230 5.50 2.51 -22.52
N CYS A 231 6.30 1.71 -21.81
CA CYS A 231 7.66 1.31 -22.17
C CYS A 231 8.09 0.06 -21.38
N LEU A 232 9.16 -0.60 -21.82
CA LEU A 232 9.75 -1.84 -21.26
C LEU A 232 8.84 -3.07 -21.26
N GLY A 233 7.84 -3.07 -22.15
CA GLY A 233 6.92 -4.17 -22.33
C GLY A 233 5.71 -4.05 -21.41
N GLY A 234 4.54 -4.00 -22.02
CA GLY A 234 3.25 -4.18 -21.39
C GLY A 234 2.43 -5.24 -22.13
N VAL A 235 1.20 -5.42 -21.69
CA VAL A 235 0.20 -6.24 -22.38
C VAL A 235 -0.99 -5.39 -22.76
N GLN A 236 -1.56 -5.65 -23.92
CA GLN A 236 -2.82 -5.08 -24.39
C GLN A 236 -3.79 -6.23 -24.67
N GLU A 237 -5.08 -5.95 -24.50
CA GLU A 237 -6.11 -6.95 -24.71
C GLU A 237 -6.87 -6.67 -26.01
N SER A 238 -7.20 -7.72 -26.77
CA SER A 238 -8.01 -7.55 -27.98
C SER A 238 -9.45 -7.20 -27.59
N VAL A 239 -9.99 -6.12 -28.15
CA VAL A 239 -11.40 -5.75 -28.01
C VAL A 239 -12.20 -6.54 -29.05
N ILE A 240 -12.91 -7.57 -28.60
CA ILE A 240 -13.68 -8.47 -29.46
C ILE A 240 -15.17 -8.27 -29.19
N LEU A 241 -15.93 -7.98 -30.23
CA LEU A 241 -17.39 -7.90 -30.17
C LEU A 241 -18.03 -9.21 -30.66
N CYS A 242 -19.13 -9.59 -30.02
CA CYS A 242 -20.04 -10.59 -30.55
C CYS A 242 -21.06 -9.88 -31.43
N ILE A 243 -21.02 -10.14 -32.73
CA ILE A 243 -21.98 -9.59 -33.70
C ILE A 243 -22.95 -10.70 -34.12
N GLN A 244 -24.21 -10.34 -34.32
CA GLN A 244 -25.19 -11.24 -34.92
C GLN A 244 -24.97 -11.23 -36.44
N ASN A 245 -24.84 -12.41 -37.05
CA ASN A 245 -24.83 -12.54 -38.49
C ASN A 245 -26.28 -12.42 -39.00
N GLU A 246 -26.47 -11.66 -40.06
CA GLU A 246 -27.75 -11.56 -40.79
C GLU A 246 -28.04 -12.83 -41.60
#